data_AF-A0A1E4SQJ5-F1
#
_entry.id   AF-A0A1E4SQJ5-F1
#
_cell.length_a   1.000
_cell.length_b   1.000
_cell.length_c   1.000
_cell.angle_alpha   90.00
_cell.angle_beta   90.00
_cell.angle_gamma   90.00
#
_symmetry.space_group_name_H-M   'P 1'
#
loop_
_entity.id
_entity.type
_entity.pdbx_description
1 polymer ?
#
loop_
_entity_poly.entity_id
_entity_poly.type
_entity_poly.pdbx_seq_one_letter_code
_entity_poly.pdbx_strand_id
1 'polypeptide(L)'
;MRLPQLILRLWPILGPFPVPNDSVVPQPKALPVDPQVHSNLFTYAHLADIAYCISKTNHITEPFKCDLNCEKRFPNVTLVHQWYVDDTACGYVAVTDSNVFDYEEEASLPKRTVIVSLRGTRSIFDTYTDVKVDMVTYTNLMYNLPRCVDCRVHKGFYEAFAKTLNIVHNLLEDQIRGQDYELIFVGHSMGGSIALFLALYYLDLGYENISLVTFGQPLTGNQRFVNWADNALGSQFPASHNSFARKYLRVVHKDDVVATIPKSRNPLDSYYQFDNQIYLNCSAADATPSPEQVVDCLTGENPNCIRGDFQDGIDGILGGVNKNYYRSHNTYLRSIGLCGII
;
A
#
# COMPACT_ATOMS: atom_id res chain seq x y z
N MET A 1 -27.55 63.65 -40.55
CA MET A 1 -27.79 62.97 -41.84
C MET A 1 -27.01 61.67 -41.87
N ARG A 2 -27.73 60.54 -42.02
CA ARG A 2 -27.30 59.19 -42.46
C ARG A 2 -26.21 58.43 -41.66
N LEU A 3 -26.66 57.40 -40.93
CA LEU A 3 -25.86 56.20 -40.59
C LEU A 3 -25.48 55.43 -41.87
N PRO A 4 -24.32 54.76 -41.92
CA PRO A 4 -24.08 53.65 -42.85
C PRO A 4 -24.46 52.30 -42.23
N GLN A 5 -24.96 51.43 -43.10
CA GLN A 5 -25.62 50.16 -42.83
C GLN A 5 -24.67 49.08 -42.29
N LEU A 6 -25.10 48.38 -41.24
CA LEU A 6 -24.49 47.15 -40.76
C LEU A 6 -24.92 45.99 -41.69
N ILE A 7 -23.97 45.35 -42.37
CA ILE A 7 -24.22 44.11 -43.12
C ILE A 7 -24.33 42.97 -42.09
N LEU A 8 -25.56 42.50 -41.84
CA LEU A 8 -25.84 41.25 -41.15
C LEU A 8 -25.38 40.08 -42.02
N ARG A 9 -24.22 39.49 -41.71
CA ARG A 9 -23.86 38.15 -42.20
C ARG A 9 -24.60 37.12 -41.37
N LEU A 10 -25.57 36.45 -41.97
CA LEU A 10 -26.22 35.26 -41.42
C LEU A 10 -25.18 34.15 -41.30
N TRP A 11 -24.86 33.75 -40.07
CA TRP A 11 -24.12 32.52 -39.78
C TRP A 11 -25.07 31.34 -40.04
N PRO A 12 -24.69 30.30 -40.81
CA PRO A 12 -25.52 29.11 -40.92
C PRO A 12 -25.67 28.47 -39.53
N ILE A 13 -26.92 28.17 -39.16
CA ILE A 13 -27.25 27.37 -37.99
C ILE A 13 -26.63 25.99 -38.22
N LEU A 14 -25.51 25.72 -37.56
CA LEU A 14 -24.95 24.37 -37.47
C LEU A 14 -25.96 23.51 -36.69
N GLY A 15 -26.45 22.46 -37.34
CA GLY A 15 -27.24 21.41 -36.66
C GLY A 15 -26.45 20.77 -35.52
N PRO A 16 -27.12 19.97 -34.67
CA PRO A 16 -26.48 19.37 -33.51
C PRO A 16 -25.24 18.56 -33.96
N PHE A 17 -24.11 18.85 -33.32
CA PHE A 17 -22.88 18.10 -33.50
C PHE A 17 -23.18 16.61 -33.29
N PRO A 18 -22.68 15.71 -34.16
CA PRO A 18 -22.79 14.29 -33.91
C PRO A 18 -22.06 13.99 -32.59
N VAL A 19 -22.81 13.44 -31.64
CA VAL A 19 -22.26 12.88 -30.40
C VAL A 19 -21.22 11.84 -30.84
N PRO A 20 -19.95 11.94 -30.41
CA PRO A 20 -18.97 10.92 -30.73
C PRO A 20 -19.51 9.59 -30.21
N ASN A 21 -19.65 8.64 -31.13
CA ASN A 21 -19.93 7.25 -30.82
C ASN A 21 -18.93 6.80 -29.74
N ASP A 22 -19.38 6.05 -28.73
CA ASP A 22 -18.56 5.48 -27.66
C ASP A 22 -17.39 4.69 -28.26
N SER A 23 -16.30 5.39 -28.57
CA SER A 23 -15.01 4.78 -28.82
C SER A 23 -14.61 4.20 -27.49
N VAL A 24 -14.79 2.89 -27.34
CA VAL A 24 -14.19 2.07 -26.28
C VAL A 24 -12.70 2.40 -26.29
N VAL A 25 -12.30 3.35 -25.44
CA VAL A 25 -10.89 3.60 -25.15
C VAL A 25 -10.36 2.24 -24.68
N PRO A 26 -9.33 1.67 -25.34
CA PRO A 26 -8.77 0.40 -24.89
C PRO A 26 -8.38 0.56 -23.43
N GLN A 27 -9.07 -0.17 -22.54
CA GLN A 27 -8.76 -0.16 -21.12
C GLN A 27 -7.29 -0.60 -20.98
N PRO A 28 -6.46 0.11 -20.20
CA PRO A 28 -5.05 -0.26 -20.04
C PRO A 28 -4.98 -1.72 -19.58
N LYS A 29 -4.41 -2.57 -20.41
CA LYS A 29 -4.29 -4.00 -20.14
C LYS A 29 -3.33 -4.18 -18.96
N ALA A 30 -3.81 -4.77 -17.86
CA ALA A 30 -2.93 -5.19 -16.77
C ALA A 30 -2.00 -6.29 -17.30
N LEU A 31 -0.70 -6.12 -17.11
CA LEU A 31 0.32 -7.05 -17.57
C LEU A 31 0.97 -7.74 -16.36
N PRO A 32 1.43 -9.00 -16.51
CA PRO A 32 2.23 -9.65 -15.48
C PRO A 32 3.41 -8.77 -15.06
N VAL A 33 3.72 -8.78 -13.77
CA VAL A 33 4.92 -8.09 -13.24
C VAL A 33 6.20 -8.77 -13.73
N ASP A 34 7.31 -8.05 -13.67
CA ASP A 34 8.64 -8.63 -13.93
C ASP A 34 8.92 -9.84 -13.00
N PRO A 35 9.55 -10.92 -13.48
CA PRO A 35 9.81 -12.11 -12.66
C PRO A 35 10.61 -11.85 -11.37
N GLN A 36 11.55 -10.89 -11.38
CA GLN A 36 12.29 -10.54 -10.18
C GLN A 36 11.41 -9.78 -9.19
N VAL A 37 10.53 -8.90 -9.69
CA VAL A 37 9.52 -8.23 -8.84
C VAL A 37 8.60 -9.29 -8.22
N HIS A 38 8.09 -10.25 -9.00
CA HIS A 38 7.28 -11.38 -8.49
C HIS A 38 7.99 -12.13 -7.37
N SER A 39 9.26 -12.52 -7.58
CA SER A 39 10.07 -13.19 -6.56
C SER A 39 10.23 -12.35 -5.28
N ASN A 40 10.54 -11.06 -5.43
CA ASN A 40 10.73 -10.15 -4.30
C ASN A 40 9.46 -9.97 -3.45
N LEU A 41 8.27 -10.06 -4.06
CA LEU A 41 7.00 -9.97 -3.34
C LEU A 41 6.84 -11.08 -2.29
N PHE A 42 7.39 -12.29 -2.51
CA PHE A 42 7.39 -13.35 -1.48
C PHE A 42 8.25 -12.96 -0.26
N THR A 43 9.38 -12.29 -0.50
CA THR A 43 10.26 -11.77 0.56
C THR A 43 9.52 -10.71 1.38
N TYR A 44 8.92 -9.72 0.72
CA TYR A 44 8.13 -8.69 1.40
C TYR A 44 6.94 -9.27 2.15
N ALA A 45 6.22 -10.24 1.57
CA ALA A 45 5.12 -10.90 2.25
C ALA A 45 5.60 -11.61 3.52
N HIS A 46 6.76 -12.27 3.48
CA HIS A 46 7.35 -12.88 4.67
C HIS A 46 7.67 -11.83 5.75
N LEU A 47 8.31 -10.72 5.38
CA LEU A 47 8.59 -9.64 6.31
C LEU A 47 7.32 -9.08 6.97
N ALA A 48 6.23 -8.96 6.20
CA ALA A 48 4.92 -8.56 6.71
C ALA A 48 4.34 -9.57 7.73
N ASP A 49 4.43 -10.87 7.42
CA ASP A 49 3.89 -11.93 8.30
C ASP A 49 4.66 -12.06 9.62
N ILE A 50 5.96 -11.80 9.61
CA ILE A 50 6.78 -11.80 10.83
C ILE A 50 6.26 -10.80 11.86
N ALA A 51 5.69 -9.67 11.44
CA ALA A 51 5.12 -8.70 12.38
C ALA A 51 3.97 -9.31 13.19
N TYR A 52 3.29 -10.34 12.69
CA TYR A 52 2.25 -11.06 13.42
C TYR A 52 2.78 -11.94 14.55
N CYS A 53 4.08 -12.29 14.56
CA CYS A 53 4.71 -13.02 15.66
C CYS A 53 4.75 -12.22 16.98
N ILE A 54 4.55 -10.91 16.91
CA ILE A 54 4.57 -10.01 18.06
C ILE A 54 3.17 -9.93 18.64
N SER A 55 3.00 -10.23 19.92
CA SER A 55 1.73 -10.08 20.63
C SER A 55 2.00 -9.61 22.06
N LYS A 56 0.97 -9.59 22.90
CA LYS A 56 1.14 -9.36 24.34
C LYS A 56 2.06 -10.41 25.00
N THR A 57 2.12 -11.62 24.46
CA THR A 57 2.85 -12.76 25.05
C THR A 57 3.98 -13.28 24.17
N ASN A 58 3.94 -13.00 22.87
CA ASN A 58 4.88 -13.55 21.89
C ASN A 58 5.75 -12.43 21.33
N HIS A 59 7.01 -12.73 21.09
CA HIS A 59 8.03 -11.76 20.71
C HIS A 59 9.02 -12.40 19.73
N ILE A 60 9.61 -11.59 18.87
CA ILE A 60 10.77 -11.99 18.06
C ILE A 60 11.97 -12.03 19.01
N THR A 61 12.72 -13.12 18.99
CA THR A 61 13.93 -13.28 19.82
C THR A 61 15.17 -12.88 19.02
N GLU A 62 16.18 -12.31 19.66
CA GLU A 62 17.43 -11.95 19.00
C GLU A 62 18.22 -13.20 18.49
N PRO A 63 19.00 -13.08 17.39
CA PRO A 63 19.15 -11.89 16.56
C PRO A 63 17.92 -11.63 15.69
N PHE A 64 17.25 -12.65 15.14
CA PHE A 64 15.97 -12.49 14.42
C PHE A 64 15.25 -13.85 14.31
N LYS A 65 14.83 -14.41 15.44
CA LYS A 65 14.22 -15.75 15.59
C LYS A 65 12.72 -15.63 15.88
N CYS A 66 11.91 -16.45 15.22
CA CYS A 66 10.46 -16.45 15.37
C CYS A 66 9.84 -17.79 14.91
N ASP A 67 8.55 -18.02 15.18
CA ASP A 67 7.84 -19.27 14.82
C ASP A 67 7.74 -19.53 13.31
N LEU A 68 8.07 -18.55 12.48
CA LEU A 68 8.14 -18.67 11.01
C LEU A 68 9.54 -19.08 10.51
N ASN A 69 10.45 -19.52 11.39
CA ASN A 69 11.86 -19.82 11.08
C ASN A 69 12.60 -18.60 10.49
N CYS A 70 12.41 -17.43 11.09
CA CYS A 70 13.00 -16.16 10.66
C CYS A 70 14.52 -16.28 10.45
N GLU A 71 15.23 -16.94 11.36
CA GLU A 71 16.68 -17.09 11.34
C GLU A 71 17.20 -17.94 10.18
N LYS A 72 16.36 -18.81 9.62
CA LYS A 72 16.70 -19.60 8.44
C LYS A 72 16.48 -18.81 7.17
N ARG A 73 15.37 -18.05 7.09
CA ARG A 73 15.04 -17.27 5.88
C ARG A 73 15.86 -15.97 5.78
N PHE A 74 16.21 -15.39 6.92
CA PHE A 74 16.86 -14.09 7.05
C PHE A 74 18.08 -14.19 7.99
N PRO A 75 19.09 -15.01 7.62
CA PRO A 75 20.22 -15.33 8.52
C PRO A 75 21.07 -14.11 8.91
N ASN A 76 21.12 -13.09 8.05
CA ASN A 76 21.92 -11.87 8.24
C ASN A 76 21.08 -10.67 8.74
N VAL A 77 19.82 -10.89 9.13
CA VAL A 77 18.95 -9.84 9.67
C VAL A 77 19.05 -9.85 11.20
N THR A 78 19.11 -8.66 11.79
CA THR A 78 19.12 -8.46 13.25
C THR A 78 17.97 -7.55 13.66
N LEU A 79 17.23 -7.95 14.69
CA LEU A 79 16.18 -7.17 15.34
C LEU A 79 16.82 -5.97 16.05
N VAL A 80 16.29 -4.78 15.78
CA VAL A 80 16.66 -3.56 16.51
C VAL A 80 15.64 -3.27 17.59
N HIS A 81 14.35 -3.35 17.25
CA HIS A 81 13.27 -3.04 18.17
C HIS A 81 11.97 -3.73 17.75
N GLN A 82 11.09 -4.00 18.70
CA GLN A 82 9.73 -4.47 18.45
C GLN A 82 8.78 -3.83 19.45
N TRP A 83 7.53 -3.60 19.05
CA TRP A 83 6.53 -2.98 19.91
C TRP A 83 5.14 -3.57 19.72
N TYR A 84 4.34 -3.47 20.78
CA TYR A 84 2.93 -3.84 20.83
C TYR A 84 2.16 -2.73 21.54
N VAL A 85 1.15 -2.16 20.88
CA VAL A 85 0.30 -1.10 21.45
C VAL A 85 -1.17 -1.45 21.23
N ASP A 86 -1.77 -2.14 22.21
CA ASP A 86 -3.20 -2.49 22.28
C ASP A 86 -3.79 -3.01 20.95
N ASP A 87 -3.00 -3.80 20.20
CA ASP A 87 -3.29 -4.27 18.83
C ASP A 87 -3.53 -3.18 17.76
N THR A 88 -3.38 -1.90 18.09
CA THR A 88 -3.56 -0.75 17.18
C THR A 88 -2.31 -0.38 16.38
N ALA A 89 -1.12 -0.57 16.95
CA ALA A 89 0.14 -0.30 16.29
C ALA A 89 1.18 -1.31 16.80
N CYS A 90 1.44 -2.35 16.01
CA CYS A 90 2.38 -3.42 16.35
C CYS A 90 3.32 -3.66 15.17
N GLY A 91 4.60 -3.88 15.47
CA GLY A 91 5.60 -4.04 14.42
C GLY A 91 7.01 -4.21 14.98
N TYR A 92 7.96 -4.29 14.07
CA TYR A 92 9.38 -4.34 14.39
C TYR A 92 10.22 -3.46 13.45
N VAL A 93 11.39 -3.09 13.96
CA VAL A 93 12.52 -2.56 13.19
C VAL A 93 13.61 -3.62 13.20
N ALA A 94 14.11 -3.98 12.01
CA ALA A 94 15.24 -4.88 11.83
C ALA A 94 16.21 -4.31 10.81
N VAL A 95 17.45 -4.79 10.83
CA VAL A 95 18.54 -4.28 9.98
C VAL A 95 19.36 -5.40 9.40
N THR A 96 19.95 -5.16 8.23
CA THR A 96 20.96 -6.02 7.60
C THR A 96 21.85 -5.20 6.69
N ASP A 97 23.10 -5.62 6.54
CA ASP A 97 24.05 -5.05 5.56
C ASP A 97 24.17 -5.95 4.32
N SER A 98 23.40 -7.05 4.27
CA SER A 98 23.30 -7.98 3.15
C SER A 98 22.08 -7.70 2.27
N ASN A 99 22.04 -8.27 1.07
CA ASN A 99 20.85 -8.23 0.23
C ASN A 99 19.75 -9.11 0.86
N VAL A 100 18.60 -8.50 1.20
CA VAL A 100 17.47 -9.20 1.83
C VAL A 100 16.71 -10.12 0.85
N PHE A 101 16.86 -9.88 -0.46
CA PHE A 101 16.23 -10.67 -1.52
C PHE A 101 17.08 -11.89 -1.92
N ASP A 102 18.39 -11.77 -1.81
CA ASP A 102 19.35 -12.85 -2.04
C ASP A 102 20.51 -12.75 -1.04
N TYR A 103 20.50 -13.58 0.00
CA TYR A 103 21.51 -13.55 1.05
C TYR A 103 22.81 -14.28 0.66
N GLU A 104 22.82 -15.03 -0.44
CA GLU A 104 24.00 -15.75 -0.94
C GLU A 104 24.86 -14.86 -1.85
N GLU A 105 24.28 -13.76 -2.36
CA GLU A 105 24.99 -12.78 -3.16
C GLU A 105 25.84 -11.84 -2.29
N GLU A 106 27.17 -11.89 -2.46
CA GLU A 106 28.07 -10.90 -1.87
C GLU A 106 27.87 -9.54 -2.56
N ALA A 107 27.24 -8.60 -1.85
CA ALA A 107 27.10 -7.24 -2.34
C ALA A 107 28.47 -6.58 -2.53
N SER A 108 28.68 -5.93 -3.68
CA SER A 108 29.93 -5.25 -4.03
C SER A 108 30.25 -4.04 -3.14
N LEU A 109 29.23 -3.46 -2.48
CA LEU A 109 29.36 -2.42 -1.45
C LEU A 109 28.34 -2.68 -0.34
N PRO A 110 28.69 -2.46 0.95
CA PRO A 110 27.75 -2.63 2.06
C PRO A 110 26.69 -1.51 2.02
N LYS A 111 25.42 -1.90 1.84
CA LYS A 111 24.26 -1.00 1.93
C LYS A 111 23.45 -1.38 3.17
N ARG A 112 23.20 -0.41 4.05
CA ARG A 112 22.41 -0.60 5.27
C ARG A 112 20.92 -0.68 4.93
N THR A 113 20.35 -1.87 4.99
CA THR A 113 18.90 -2.06 4.81
C THR A 113 18.22 -2.00 6.18
N VAL A 114 17.33 -1.03 6.37
CA VAL A 114 16.50 -0.90 7.58
C VAL A 114 15.06 -1.26 7.22
N ILE A 115 14.54 -2.28 7.88
CA ILE A 115 13.21 -2.85 7.64
C ILE A 115 12.28 -2.42 8.77
N VAL A 116 11.18 -1.76 8.43
CA VAL A 116 10.07 -1.48 9.33
C VAL A 116 8.86 -2.26 8.87
N SER A 117 8.44 -3.24 9.66
CA SER A 117 7.29 -4.08 9.33
C SER A 117 6.16 -3.89 10.33
N LEU A 118 4.96 -3.69 9.81
CA LEU A 118 3.76 -3.32 10.54
C LEU A 118 2.64 -4.31 10.28
N ARG A 119 2.03 -4.84 11.33
CA ARG A 119 0.83 -5.69 11.20
C ARG A 119 -0.45 -4.88 11.39
N GLY A 120 -1.54 -5.39 10.83
CA GLY A 120 -2.89 -4.93 11.16
C GLY A 120 -3.45 -5.58 12.43
N THR A 121 -4.64 -5.13 12.84
CA THR A 121 -5.40 -5.69 13.94
C THR A 121 -5.74 -7.16 13.66
N ARG A 122 -5.65 -8.04 14.68
CA ARG A 122 -6.04 -9.45 14.54
C ARG A 122 -7.57 -9.64 14.39
N SER A 123 -8.37 -8.69 14.90
CA SER A 123 -9.83 -8.68 14.73
C SER A 123 -10.27 -7.76 13.58
N ILE A 124 -10.02 -8.21 12.35
CA ILE A 124 -10.46 -7.50 11.14
C ILE A 124 -11.99 -7.37 11.05
N PHE A 125 -12.73 -8.26 11.71
CA PHE A 125 -14.20 -8.26 11.77
C PHE A 125 -14.76 -7.13 12.66
N ASP A 126 -14.20 -6.92 13.86
CA ASP A 126 -14.61 -5.80 14.72
C ASP A 126 -14.18 -4.47 14.09
N THR A 127 -13.00 -4.47 13.46
CA THR A 127 -12.51 -3.31 12.71
C THR A 127 -13.45 -2.95 11.57
N TYR A 128 -14.08 -3.91 10.87
CA TYR A 128 -15.01 -3.63 9.76
C TYR A 128 -16.28 -2.87 10.19
N THR A 129 -16.87 -3.23 11.33
CA THR A 129 -18.06 -2.54 11.88
C THR A 129 -17.70 -1.23 12.57
N ASP A 130 -16.49 -1.14 13.13
CA ASP A 130 -15.97 0.01 13.87
C ASP A 130 -14.96 0.87 13.10
N VAL A 131 -14.76 0.67 11.78
CA VAL A 131 -13.93 1.58 10.97
C VAL A 131 -14.62 2.93 11.07
N LYS A 132 -14.14 3.77 11.98
CA LYS A 132 -14.57 5.15 12.11
C LYS A 132 -14.15 5.83 10.83
N VAL A 133 -15.06 5.86 9.87
CA VAL A 133 -14.88 6.45 8.54
C VAL A 133 -14.56 7.94 8.57
N ASP A 134 -14.49 8.54 9.76
CA ASP A 134 -14.05 9.88 10.04
C ASP A 134 -12.70 10.17 9.36
N MET A 135 -12.71 11.20 8.53
CA MET A 135 -11.50 11.74 7.94
C MET A 135 -11.04 12.98 8.70
N VAL A 136 -9.73 13.08 8.95
CA VAL A 136 -9.06 14.28 9.48
C VAL A 136 -8.19 14.92 8.40
N THR A 137 -7.89 16.21 8.56
CA THR A 137 -6.95 16.89 7.66
C THR A 137 -5.55 16.29 7.78
N TYR A 138 -4.95 15.98 6.64
CA TYR A 138 -3.55 15.58 6.55
C TYR A 138 -2.68 16.78 6.20
N THR A 139 -1.59 16.96 6.93
CA THR A 139 -0.59 18.00 6.66
C THR A 139 0.79 17.35 6.68
N ASN A 140 1.53 17.50 5.58
CA ASN A 140 2.92 17.06 5.47
C ASN A 140 3.89 18.13 6.01
N LEU A 141 5.17 17.79 6.16
CA LEU A 141 6.20 18.68 6.71
C LEU A 141 6.55 19.83 5.75
N MET A 142 6.41 19.59 4.45
CA MET A 142 6.76 20.52 3.36
C MET A 142 8.26 20.83 3.31
N TYR A 143 9.11 19.84 3.59
CA TYR A 143 10.56 19.99 3.50
C TYR A 143 11.06 19.63 2.11
N ASN A 144 10.64 18.48 1.58
CA ASN A 144 11.04 18.01 0.24
C ASN A 144 9.85 17.65 -0.65
N LEU A 145 8.63 17.56 -0.10
CA LEU A 145 7.40 17.33 -0.87
C LEU A 145 6.53 18.60 -0.95
N PRO A 146 5.80 18.79 -2.07
CA PRO A 146 4.84 19.89 -2.17
C PRO A 146 3.74 19.74 -1.12
N ARG A 147 3.14 20.86 -0.71
CA ARG A 147 2.02 20.84 0.24
C ARG A 147 0.85 19.99 -0.29
N CYS A 148 0.35 19.09 0.54
CA CYS A 148 -0.89 18.36 0.29
C CYS A 148 -2.10 19.27 0.59
N VAL A 149 -2.71 19.85 -0.46
CA VAL A 149 -3.86 20.78 -0.32
C VAL A 149 -5.17 20.00 -0.25
N ASP A 150 -6.02 20.33 0.73
CA ASP A 150 -7.33 19.68 1.00
C ASP A 150 -7.25 18.15 1.17
N CYS A 151 -6.08 17.66 1.57
CA CYS A 151 -5.87 16.26 1.83
C CYS A 151 -6.52 15.87 3.15
N ARG A 152 -7.29 14.78 3.10
CA ARG A 152 -7.93 14.21 4.27
C ARG A 152 -7.71 12.71 4.29
N VAL A 153 -7.51 12.18 5.49
CA VAL A 153 -7.10 10.80 5.72
C VAL A 153 -7.89 10.17 6.84
N HIS A 154 -7.96 8.84 6.85
CA HIS A 154 -8.64 8.09 7.90
C HIS A 154 -8.04 8.43 9.27
N LYS A 155 -8.88 8.90 10.20
CA LYS A 155 -8.46 9.35 11.53
C LYS A 155 -7.67 8.30 12.30
N GLY A 156 -8.20 7.08 12.37
CA GLY A 156 -7.58 6.00 13.15
C GLY A 156 -6.20 5.59 12.60
N PHE A 157 -6.02 5.60 11.27
CA PHE A 157 -4.73 5.25 10.68
C PHE A 157 -3.70 6.34 10.92
N TYR A 158 -4.12 7.60 10.86
CA TYR A 158 -3.24 8.74 11.12
C TYR A 158 -2.82 8.83 12.60
N GLU A 159 -3.72 8.55 13.53
CA GLU A 159 -3.40 8.46 14.96
C GLU A 159 -2.43 7.29 15.25
N ALA A 160 -2.64 6.13 14.63
CA ALA A 160 -1.75 4.98 14.77
C ALA A 160 -0.36 5.27 14.17
N PHE A 161 -0.30 5.98 13.04
CA PHE A 161 0.94 6.51 12.46
C PHE A 161 1.67 7.43 13.45
N ALA A 162 0.99 8.41 14.04
CA ALA A 162 1.64 9.35 14.95
C ALA A 162 2.25 8.64 16.18
N LYS A 163 1.53 7.66 16.75
CA LYS A 163 2.05 6.80 17.82
C LYS A 163 3.27 6.00 17.37
N THR A 164 3.21 5.39 16.19
CA THR A 164 4.29 4.59 15.63
C THR A 164 5.54 5.44 15.37
N LEU A 165 5.37 6.62 14.78
CA LEU A 165 6.46 7.55 14.50
C LEU A 165 7.22 7.92 15.78
N ASN A 166 6.50 8.21 16.87
CA ASN A 166 7.13 8.51 18.17
C ASN A 166 7.98 7.35 18.73
N ILE A 167 7.65 6.11 18.39
CA ILE A 167 8.42 4.92 18.80
C ILE A 167 9.68 4.78 17.93
N VAL A 168 9.54 4.90 16.61
CA VAL A 168 10.59 4.49 15.67
C VAL A 168 11.50 5.62 15.21
N HIS A 169 11.12 6.89 15.34
CA HIS A 169 11.82 7.99 14.66
C HIS A 169 13.32 8.06 14.99
N ASN A 170 13.67 8.18 16.27
CA ASN A 170 15.08 8.26 16.68
C ASN A 170 15.85 6.98 16.32
N LEU A 171 15.21 5.82 16.41
CA LEU A 171 15.83 4.54 16.06
C LEU A 171 16.21 4.49 14.57
N LEU A 172 15.32 4.90 13.69
CA LEU A 172 15.58 4.91 12.25
C LEU A 172 16.67 5.92 11.88
N GLU A 173 16.61 7.14 12.44
CA GLU A 173 17.66 8.15 12.28
C GLU A 173 19.05 7.60 12.65
N ASP A 174 19.14 6.90 13.79
CA ASP A 174 20.40 6.30 14.25
C ASP A 174 20.88 5.17 13.34
N GLN A 175 19.98 4.39 12.74
CA GLN A 175 20.35 3.30 11.83
C GLN A 175 20.84 3.77 10.47
N ILE A 176 20.36 4.90 9.95
CA ILE A 176 20.70 5.38 8.60
C ILE A 176 21.77 6.47 8.58
N ARG A 177 22.03 7.14 9.71
CA ARG A 177 22.98 8.26 9.76
C ARG A 177 24.39 7.85 9.32
N GLY A 178 24.90 8.52 8.29
CA GLY A 178 26.26 8.35 7.79
C GLY A 178 26.51 7.06 7.02
N GLN A 179 25.45 6.35 6.60
CA GLN A 179 25.54 5.11 5.84
C GLN A 179 24.84 5.26 4.50
N ASP A 180 25.29 4.52 3.48
CA ASP A 180 24.42 4.24 2.32
C ASP A 180 23.29 3.32 2.79
N TYR A 181 22.06 3.64 2.43
CA TYR A 181 20.89 3.03 3.05
C TYR A 181 19.78 2.67 2.06
N GLU A 182 18.95 1.73 2.50
CA GLU A 182 17.60 1.51 1.99
C GLU A 182 16.63 1.41 3.17
N LEU A 183 15.57 2.22 3.14
CA LEU A 183 14.45 2.12 4.08
C LEU A 183 13.34 1.29 3.45
N ILE A 184 13.08 0.12 4.01
CA ILE A 184 11.98 -0.75 3.61
C ILE A 184 10.83 -0.61 4.60
N PHE A 185 9.70 -0.05 4.17
CA PHE A 185 8.45 -0.07 4.91
C PHE A 185 7.55 -1.18 4.35
N VAL A 186 7.16 -2.12 5.21
CA VAL A 186 6.22 -3.19 4.86
C VAL A 186 5.03 -3.14 5.79
N GLY A 187 3.83 -3.34 5.26
CA GLY A 187 2.65 -3.44 6.12
C GLY A 187 1.53 -4.29 5.54
N HIS A 188 0.85 -5.02 6.39
CA HIS A 188 -0.36 -5.77 6.03
C HIS A 188 -1.60 -5.17 6.67
N SER A 189 -2.73 -5.16 5.94
CA SER A 189 -4.02 -4.65 6.41
C SER A 189 -3.89 -3.19 6.90
N MET A 190 -4.40 -2.86 8.09
CA MET A 190 -4.20 -1.54 8.72
C MET A 190 -2.72 -1.14 8.82
N GLY A 191 -1.81 -2.09 9.04
CA GLY A 191 -0.36 -1.84 9.06
C GLY A 191 0.16 -1.27 7.75
N GLY A 192 -0.47 -1.59 6.61
CA GLY A 192 -0.15 -1.00 5.32
C GLY A 192 -0.41 0.52 5.29
N SER A 193 -1.52 0.99 5.87
CA SER A 193 -1.82 2.43 5.92
C SER A 193 -0.84 3.17 6.82
N ILE A 194 -0.41 2.56 7.92
CA ILE A 194 0.63 3.12 8.80
C ILE A 194 1.98 3.19 8.07
N ALA A 195 2.35 2.12 7.35
CA ALA A 195 3.57 2.06 6.55
C ALA A 195 3.59 3.15 5.46
N LEU A 196 2.46 3.39 4.79
CA LEU A 196 2.30 4.47 3.82
C LEU A 196 2.62 5.84 4.43
N PHE A 197 2.05 6.15 5.61
CA PHE A 197 2.33 7.43 6.26
C PHE A 197 3.79 7.57 6.69
N LEU A 198 4.43 6.50 7.18
CA LEU A 198 5.85 6.52 7.50
C LEU A 198 6.70 6.78 6.25
N ALA A 199 6.46 6.06 5.16
CA ALA A 199 7.19 6.25 3.91
C ALA A 199 7.07 7.68 3.38
N LEU A 200 5.86 8.26 3.40
CA LEU A 200 5.62 9.66 3.00
C LEU A 200 6.33 10.64 3.94
N TYR A 201 6.35 10.38 5.24
CA TYR A 201 7.03 11.21 6.23
C TYR A 201 8.55 11.24 5.99
N TYR A 202 9.19 10.06 5.84
CA TYR A 202 10.62 9.97 5.56
C TYR A 202 10.99 10.50 4.18
N LEU A 203 10.12 10.32 3.18
CA LEU A 203 10.31 10.94 1.87
C LEU A 203 10.30 12.48 1.98
N ASP A 204 9.37 13.05 2.76
CA ASP A 204 9.33 14.50 2.99
C ASP A 204 10.55 14.99 3.79
N LEU A 205 11.10 14.19 4.71
CA LEU A 205 12.38 14.49 5.37
C LEU A 205 13.59 14.50 4.41
N GLY A 206 13.45 13.95 3.21
CA GLY A 206 14.49 13.94 2.17
C GLY A 206 15.15 12.58 1.97
N TYR A 207 14.61 11.50 2.55
CA TYR A 207 15.11 10.16 2.31
C TYR A 207 14.56 9.61 0.99
N GLU A 208 15.42 9.40 -0.01
CA GLU A 208 14.99 9.00 -1.35
C GLU A 208 15.00 7.48 -1.58
N ASN A 209 15.91 6.74 -0.94
CA ASN A 209 16.02 5.27 -1.07
C ASN A 209 14.99 4.55 -0.20
N ILE A 210 13.71 4.69 -0.56
CA ILE A 210 12.56 4.11 0.15
C ILE A 210 11.85 3.08 -0.74
N SER A 211 11.59 1.91 -0.15
CA SER A 211 10.75 0.85 -0.69
C SER A 211 9.54 0.66 0.24
N LEU A 212 8.34 0.98 -0.23
CA LEU A 212 7.07 0.77 0.47
C LEU A 212 6.29 -0.36 -0.21
N VAL A 213 6.01 -1.43 0.54
CA VAL A 213 5.18 -2.54 0.06
C VAL A 213 4.07 -2.82 1.04
N THR A 214 2.83 -2.76 0.57
CA THR A 214 1.66 -2.99 1.43
C THR A 214 0.80 -4.09 0.90
N PHE A 215 0.27 -4.94 1.78
CA PHE A 215 -0.59 -6.07 1.44
C PHE A 215 -1.99 -5.84 2.00
N GLY A 216 -3.02 -5.85 1.17
CA GLY A 216 -4.41 -5.66 1.61
C GLY A 216 -4.66 -4.32 2.29
N GLN A 217 -3.93 -3.28 1.89
CA GLN A 217 -4.07 -1.96 2.49
C GLN A 217 -5.48 -1.39 2.23
N PRO A 218 -6.23 -0.97 3.27
CA PRO A 218 -7.51 -0.29 3.09
C PRO A 218 -7.34 1.08 2.43
N LEU A 219 -8.44 1.67 1.99
CA LEU A 219 -8.45 3.03 1.46
C LEU A 219 -8.06 4.00 2.58
N THR A 220 -7.02 4.81 2.34
CA THR A 220 -6.37 5.57 3.41
C THR A 220 -6.82 7.04 3.46
N GLY A 221 -7.31 7.60 2.35
CA GLY A 221 -7.73 9.00 2.32
C GLY A 221 -8.59 9.37 1.12
N ASN A 222 -8.86 10.66 1.02
CA ASN A 222 -9.61 11.24 -0.08
C ASN A 222 -8.78 11.31 -1.37
N GLN A 223 -9.44 11.64 -2.48
CA GLN A 223 -8.78 11.73 -3.79
C GLN A 223 -7.59 12.70 -3.80
N ARG A 224 -7.67 13.81 -3.06
CA ARG A 224 -6.58 14.79 -2.96
C ARG A 224 -5.33 14.16 -2.33
N PHE A 225 -5.50 13.43 -1.23
CA PHE A 225 -4.40 12.71 -0.58
C PHE A 225 -3.83 11.61 -1.47
N VAL A 226 -4.70 10.79 -2.07
CA VAL A 226 -4.29 9.68 -2.94
C VAL A 226 -3.45 10.17 -4.11
N ASN A 227 -3.96 11.14 -4.88
CA ASN A 227 -3.25 11.69 -6.03
C ASN A 227 -1.90 12.32 -5.64
N TRP A 228 -1.86 12.99 -4.49
CA TRP A 228 -0.63 13.59 -3.97
C TRP A 228 0.40 12.52 -3.58
N ALA A 229 -0.03 11.49 -2.87
CA ALA A 229 0.83 10.39 -2.43
C ALA A 229 1.33 9.55 -3.62
N ASP A 230 0.46 9.25 -4.60
CA ASP A 230 0.84 8.53 -5.81
C ASP A 230 1.92 9.29 -6.60
N ASN A 231 1.76 10.60 -6.75
CA ASN A 231 2.78 11.42 -7.38
C ASN A 231 4.09 11.45 -6.59
N ALA A 232 4.03 11.63 -5.27
CA ALA A 232 5.20 11.67 -4.40
C ALA A 232 5.99 10.35 -4.44
N LEU A 233 5.29 9.21 -4.48
CA LEU A 233 5.88 7.87 -4.45
C LEU A 233 6.19 7.29 -5.84
N GLY A 234 5.96 8.06 -6.91
CA GLY A 234 6.29 7.67 -8.28
C GLY A 234 5.43 6.52 -8.81
N SER A 235 4.17 6.45 -8.39
CA SER A 235 3.21 5.41 -8.76
C SER A 235 3.00 5.26 -10.28
N GLN A 236 3.24 6.32 -11.06
CA GLN A 236 3.18 6.32 -12.52
C GLN A 236 4.27 5.48 -13.21
N PHE A 237 5.35 5.14 -12.51
CA PHE A 237 6.44 4.33 -13.07
C PHE A 237 6.11 2.83 -12.96
N PRO A 238 6.60 1.99 -13.90
CA PRO A 238 6.42 0.54 -13.77
C PRO A 238 7.16 0.01 -12.53
N ALA A 239 6.64 -1.05 -11.92
CA ALA A 239 7.35 -1.76 -10.88
C ALA A 239 8.66 -2.37 -11.44
N SER A 240 9.79 -2.16 -10.75
CA SER A 240 11.10 -2.59 -11.22
C SER A 240 12.01 -2.93 -10.06
N HIS A 241 12.78 -4.00 -10.19
CA HIS A 241 13.80 -4.38 -9.20
C HIS A 241 14.99 -3.40 -9.25
N ASN A 242 15.62 -3.15 -8.10
CA ASN A 242 16.77 -2.23 -7.95
C ASN A 242 16.51 -0.80 -8.43
N SER A 243 15.25 -0.34 -8.38
CA SER A 243 14.86 1.01 -8.74
C SER A 243 13.98 1.61 -7.66
N PHE A 244 14.29 2.84 -7.26
CA PHE A 244 13.45 3.64 -6.37
C PHE A 244 12.55 4.62 -7.14
N ALA A 245 12.36 4.42 -8.45
CA ALA A 245 11.48 5.26 -9.25
C ALA A 245 10.01 5.11 -8.85
N ARG A 246 9.52 3.87 -8.74
CA ARG A 246 8.26 3.54 -8.06
C ARG A 246 8.57 3.04 -6.67
N LYS A 247 8.36 3.89 -5.68
CA LYS A 247 8.63 3.60 -4.27
C LYS A 247 7.52 2.79 -3.63
N TYR A 248 6.31 2.80 -4.19
CA TYR A 248 5.13 2.22 -3.57
C TYR A 248 4.50 1.11 -4.43
N LEU A 249 4.49 -0.11 -3.88
CA LEU A 249 3.78 -1.27 -4.40
C LEU A 249 2.60 -1.61 -3.48
N ARG A 250 1.39 -1.31 -3.94
CA ARG A 250 0.16 -1.66 -3.21
C ARG A 250 -0.36 -3.01 -3.70
N VAL A 251 -0.01 -4.08 -3.01
CA VAL A 251 -0.44 -5.44 -3.33
C VAL A 251 -1.86 -5.66 -2.84
N VAL A 252 -2.75 -6.05 -3.76
CA VAL A 252 -4.18 -6.30 -3.51
C VAL A 252 -4.56 -7.68 -4.05
N HIS A 253 -5.38 -8.41 -3.31
CA HIS A 253 -5.80 -9.76 -3.69
C HIS A 253 -7.24 -9.74 -4.24
N LYS A 254 -7.51 -10.62 -5.20
CA LYS A 254 -8.86 -10.86 -5.70
C LYS A 254 -9.88 -11.09 -4.59
N ASP A 255 -11.03 -10.44 -4.68
CA ASP A 255 -12.12 -10.54 -3.69
C ASP A 255 -11.74 -10.08 -2.27
N ASP A 256 -10.59 -9.41 -2.07
CA ASP A 256 -10.27 -8.79 -0.76
C ASP A 256 -11.03 -7.48 -0.58
N VAL A 257 -12.13 -7.56 0.18
CA VAL A 257 -12.98 -6.41 0.52
C VAL A 257 -12.21 -5.34 1.31
N VAL A 258 -11.24 -5.71 2.15
CA VAL A 258 -10.55 -4.75 3.02
C VAL A 258 -9.83 -3.68 2.21
N ALA A 259 -9.25 -4.07 1.06
CA ALA A 259 -8.58 -3.15 0.15
C ALA A 259 -9.53 -2.19 -0.60
N THR A 260 -10.85 -2.28 -0.39
CA THR A 260 -11.89 -1.47 -1.05
C THR A 260 -12.73 -0.62 -0.08
N ILE A 261 -12.42 -0.69 1.22
CA ILE A 261 -13.10 0.03 2.30
C ILE A 261 -12.10 0.95 3.03
N PRO A 262 -12.56 1.91 3.85
CA PRO A 262 -13.94 2.29 4.15
C PRO A 262 -14.69 2.91 2.96
N LYS A 263 -16.01 2.69 2.94
CA LYS A 263 -16.94 3.53 2.17
C LYS A 263 -17.60 4.51 3.14
N SER A 264 -17.40 5.80 2.90
CA SER A 264 -18.08 6.81 3.72
C SER A 264 -19.52 6.97 3.29
N ARG A 265 -20.42 7.12 4.28
CA ARG A 265 -21.81 7.50 4.04
C ARG A 265 -21.98 9.01 3.85
N ASN A 266 -20.96 9.80 4.20
CA ASN A 266 -20.95 11.23 3.98
C ASN A 266 -20.37 11.52 2.59
N PRO A 267 -21.15 12.08 1.65
CA PRO A 267 -20.66 12.37 0.29
C PRO A 267 -19.48 13.36 0.26
N LEU A 268 -19.29 14.16 1.32
CA LEU A 268 -18.17 15.09 1.44
C LEU A 268 -16.84 14.39 1.82
N ASP A 269 -16.89 13.18 2.36
CA ASP A 269 -15.73 12.48 2.93
C ASP A 269 -15.52 11.12 2.23
N SER A 270 -15.31 11.14 0.91
CA SER A 270 -15.18 9.90 0.13
C SER A 270 -13.74 9.41 0.07
N TYR A 271 -13.54 8.11 0.26
CA TYR A 271 -12.26 7.41 0.15
C TYR A 271 -12.02 6.92 -1.28
N TYR A 272 -10.77 6.93 -1.73
CA TYR A 272 -10.41 6.61 -3.12
C TYR A 272 -9.31 5.55 -3.21
N GLN A 273 -9.31 4.80 -4.31
CA GLN A 273 -8.26 3.84 -4.65
C GLN A 273 -7.00 4.55 -5.11
N PHE A 274 -5.85 4.04 -4.70
CA PHE A 274 -4.53 4.42 -5.25
C PHE A 274 -4.33 3.86 -6.66
N ASP A 275 -3.61 4.65 -7.47
CA ASP A 275 -3.16 4.32 -8.82
C ASP A 275 -1.80 3.62 -8.76
N ASN A 276 -1.69 2.37 -8.29
CA ASN A 276 -0.42 1.60 -8.27
C ASN A 276 -0.57 0.16 -7.77
N GLN A 277 -1.60 -0.52 -8.21
CA GLN A 277 -1.98 -1.80 -7.64
C GLN A 277 -1.18 -2.94 -8.26
N ILE A 278 -0.59 -3.80 -7.42
CA ILE A 278 -0.13 -5.13 -7.84
C ILE A 278 -1.24 -6.11 -7.49
N TYR A 279 -1.99 -6.55 -8.49
CA TYR A 279 -3.19 -7.37 -8.29
C TYR A 279 -2.86 -8.86 -8.39
N LEU A 280 -3.23 -9.60 -7.35
CA LEU A 280 -3.14 -11.06 -7.29
C LEU A 280 -4.45 -11.66 -7.81
N ASN A 281 -4.46 -12.08 -9.07
CA ASN A 281 -5.58 -12.76 -9.72
C ASN A 281 -5.52 -14.28 -9.48
N CYS A 282 -5.51 -14.65 -8.21
CA CYS A 282 -5.49 -16.04 -7.76
C CYS A 282 -6.64 -16.31 -6.79
N SER A 283 -6.91 -17.59 -6.55
CA SER A 283 -7.87 -18.00 -5.52
C SER A 283 -7.27 -17.74 -4.15
N ALA A 284 -8.10 -17.40 -3.16
CA ALA A 284 -7.68 -17.30 -1.76
C ALA A 284 -7.11 -18.60 -1.17
N ALA A 285 -7.26 -19.73 -1.87
CA ALA A 285 -6.63 -20.99 -1.53
C ALA A 285 -5.19 -21.15 -2.02
N ASP A 286 -4.77 -20.31 -2.95
CA ASP A 286 -3.46 -20.34 -3.58
C ASP A 286 -2.58 -19.22 -3.00
N ALA A 287 -1.66 -19.62 -2.13
CA ALA A 287 -0.68 -18.72 -1.54
C ALA A 287 0.59 -18.58 -2.38
N THR A 288 0.67 -19.23 -3.54
CA THR A 288 1.86 -19.26 -4.40
C THR A 288 1.45 -19.00 -5.86
N PRO A 289 0.87 -17.83 -6.16
CA PRO A 289 0.36 -17.53 -7.49
C PRO A 289 1.49 -17.57 -8.53
N SER A 290 1.18 -18.09 -9.73
CA SER A 290 2.12 -18.06 -10.85
C SER A 290 2.40 -16.61 -11.29
N PRO A 291 3.54 -16.34 -11.98
CA PRO A 291 3.86 -15.00 -12.45
C PRO A 291 2.74 -14.36 -13.28
N GLU A 292 2.02 -15.13 -14.10
CA GLU A 292 0.92 -14.66 -14.94
C GLU A 292 -0.31 -14.19 -14.14
N GLN A 293 -0.43 -14.63 -12.90
CA GLN A 293 -1.53 -14.27 -12.00
C GLN A 293 -1.23 -13.01 -11.18
N VAL A 294 0.00 -12.48 -11.25
CA VAL A 294 0.41 -11.27 -10.52
C VAL A 294 0.61 -10.14 -11.51
N VAL A 295 -0.33 -9.20 -11.55
CA VAL A 295 -0.40 -8.19 -12.61
C VAL A 295 -0.22 -6.76 -12.07
N ASP A 296 0.46 -5.90 -12.83
CA ASP A 296 0.61 -4.48 -12.54
C ASP A 296 -0.57 -3.69 -13.11
N CYS A 297 -1.37 -3.12 -12.22
CA CYS A 297 -2.52 -2.29 -12.50
C CYS A 297 -2.19 -0.83 -12.16
N LEU A 298 -1.75 -0.08 -13.17
CA LEU A 298 -1.33 1.31 -13.02
C LEU A 298 -2.45 2.25 -12.55
N THR A 299 -3.71 1.92 -12.81
CA THR A 299 -4.86 2.71 -12.36
C THR A 299 -5.77 1.91 -11.44
N GLY A 300 -6.22 2.55 -10.37
CA GLY A 300 -7.15 1.94 -9.42
C GLY A 300 -8.56 1.72 -9.97
N GLU A 301 -8.87 2.29 -11.14
CA GLU A 301 -10.14 2.10 -11.84
C GLU A 301 -10.10 0.96 -12.88
N ASN A 302 -9.00 0.21 -12.98
CA ASN A 302 -8.88 -0.87 -13.97
C ASN A 302 -9.90 -2.00 -13.70
N PRO A 303 -10.88 -2.25 -14.59
CA PRO A 303 -11.92 -3.24 -14.37
C PRO A 303 -11.43 -4.69 -14.42
N ASN A 304 -10.18 -4.94 -14.85
CA ASN A 304 -9.57 -6.27 -14.82
C ASN A 304 -8.83 -6.57 -13.51
N CYS A 305 -8.82 -5.64 -12.57
CA CYS A 305 -8.18 -5.74 -11.26
C CYS A 305 -9.25 -5.65 -10.15
N ILE A 306 -8.90 -5.22 -8.93
CA ILE A 306 -9.82 -5.22 -7.79
C ILE A 306 -11.11 -4.40 -8.01
N ARG A 307 -11.08 -3.41 -8.92
CA ARG A 307 -12.27 -2.63 -9.28
C ARG A 307 -13.37 -3.50 -9.92
N GLY A 308 -12.95 -4.54 -10.66
CA GLY A 308 -13.79 -5.52 -11.32
C GLY A 308 -14.50 -6.48 -10.37
N ASP A 309 -13.84 -6.85 -9.27
CA ASP A 309 -14.32 -7.86 -8.31
C ASP A 309 -15.65 -7.45 -7.64
N PHE A 310 -15.92 -6.14 -7.57
CA PHE A 310 -17.04 -5.57 -6.82
C PHE A 310 -17.98 -4.70 -7.66
N GLN A 311 -18.08 -4.93 -8.98
CA GLN A 311 -18.91 -4.13 -9.89
C GLN A 311 -20.41 -4.14 -9.52
N ASP A 312 -20.91 -5.24 -8.97
CA ASP A 312 -22.31 -5.38 -8.51
C ASP A 312 -22.56 -4.77 -7.11
N GLY A 313 -21.56 -4.09 -6.54
CA GLY A 313 -21.63 -3.49 -5.22
C GLY A 313 -21.22 -4.43 -4.08
N ILE A 314 -20.71 -3.85 -3.00
CA ILE A 314 -20.26 -4.59 -1.80
C ILE A 314 -21.48 -5.05 -0.96
N ASP A 315 -22.59 -4.33 -1.04
CA ASP A 315 -23.80 -4.57 -0.23
C ASP A 315 -24.46 -5.92 -0.57
N GLY A 316 -24.37 -6.37 -1.83
CA GLY A 316 -24.84 -7.70 -2.25
C GLY A 316 -23.99 -8.87 -1.73
N ILE A 317 -22.70 -8.63 -1.45
CA ILE A 317 -21.75 -9.65 -0.98
C ILE A 317 -21.86 -9.85 0.54
N LEU A 318 -22.24 -8.81 1.28
CA LEU A 318 -22.46 -8.89 2.73
C LEU A 318 -23.80 -9.55 3.08
N GLY A 319 -24.79 -9.46 2.18
CA GLY A 319 -26.12 -10.07 2.33
C GLY A 319 -26.21 -11.54 1.91
N GLY A 320 -25.19 -12.08 1.22
CA GLY A 320 -25.19 -13.43 0.67
C GLY A 320 -23.85 -14.14 0.85
N VAL A 321 -23.75 -14.95 1.91
CA VAL A 321 -22.85 -16.11 2.07
C VAL A 321 -21.57 -16.07 1.21
N ASN A 322 -20.55 -15.30 1.61
CA ASN A 322 -19.19 -15.64 1.21
C ASN A 322 -18.23 -15.56 2.41
N LYS A 323 -18.07 -16.70 3.09
CA LYS A 323 -17.13 -16.90 4.22
C LYS A 323 -15.64 -16.78 3.81
N ASN A 324 -15.33 -16.36 2.58
CA ASN A 324 -13.96 -16.36 2.03
C ASN A 324 -13.22 -15.03 2.07
N TYR A 325 -13.83 -13.89 2.41
CA TYR A 325 -13.10 -12.60 2.40
C TYR A 325 -11.96 -12.55 3.41
N TYR A 326 -12.13 -13.17 4.59
CA TYR A 326 -11.04 -13.30 5.57
C TYR A 326 -9.86 -14.07 4.97
N ARG A 327 -10.15 -15.08 4.15
CA ARG A 327 -9.12 -15.87 3.49
C ARG A 327 -8.43 -15.04 2.40
N SER A 328 -9.18 -14.36 1.54
CA SER A 328 -8.61 -13.45 0.52
C SER A 328 -7.73 -12.37 1.16
N HIS A 329 -8.19 -11.79 2.28
CA HIS A 329 -7.45 -10.77 3.01
C HIS A 329 -6.18 -11.28 3.69
N ASN A 330 -6.05 -12.59 3.94
CA ASN A 330 -4.86 -13.16 4.57
C ASN A 330 -4.02 -14.01 3.62
N THR A 331 -4.36 -14.06 2.33
CA THR A 331 -3.60 -14.78 1.30
C THR A 331 -2.89 -13.79 0.39
N TYR A 332 -1.60 -13.56 0.64
CA TYR A 332 -0.77 -12.60 -0.08
C TYR A 332 0.62 -13.19 -0.32
N LEU A 333 0.76 -14.04 -1.34
CA LEU A 333 1.99 -14.82 -1.62
C LEU A 333 2.47 -15.72 -0.46
N ARG A 334 1.65 -15.81 0.59
CA ARG A 334 1.71 -16.69 1.76
C ARG A 334 0.41 -16.50 2.53
N SER A 335 0.15 -17.38 3.50
CA SER A 335 -0.89 -17.14 4.52
C SER A 335 -0.32 -16.20 5.59
N ILE A 336 -0.71 -14.93 5.56
CA ILE A 336 -0.31 -13.92 6.54
C ILE A 336 -1.18 -14.02 7.79
N GLY A 337 -0.61 -13.72 8.96
CA GLY A 337 -1.37 -13.51 10.18
C GLY A 337 -1.44 -14.71 11.12
N LEU A 338 -0.75 -15.80 10.79
CA LEU A 338 -0.82 -17.06 11.55
C LEU A 338 0.26 -17.18 12.64
N CYS A 339 1.27 -16.32 12.64
CA CYS A 339 2.37 -16.42 13.60
C CYS A 339 1.92 -16.15 15.05
N GLY A 340 2.36 -16.99 15.98
CA GLY A 340 2.01 -16.88 17.40
C GLY A 340 0.51 -17.08 17.69
N ILE A 341 -0.18 -17.88 16.88
CA ILE A 341 -1.56 -18.36 17.12
C ILE A 341 -1.58 -19.85 17.55
N ILE A 342 -0.41 -20.50 17.60
CA ILE A 342 -0.24 -21.90 18.03
C ILE A 342 0.09 -21.95 19.53
#